data_AF-A0AAN6F4G6-F1
#
_entry.id   AF-A0AAN6F4G6-F1
#
_cell.length_a   1.000
_cell.length_b   1.000
_cell.length_c   1.000
_cell.angle_alpha   90.00
_cell.angle_beta   90.00
_cell.angle_gamma   90.00
#
_symmetry.space_group_name_H-M   'P 1'
#
loop_
_entity.id
_entity.type
_entity.pdbx_description
1 polymer ?
#
loop_
_entity_poly.entity_id
_entity_poly.type
_entity_poly.pdbx_seq_one_letter_code
_entity_poly.pdbx_strand_id
1 'polypeptide(L)'
;MDRSDEEDDPVSLDLFQEPADFYQPEKPATFTTYTLQNGQTISLRLGHLLWNAGQVIAQYLEDNAQLCCGKTVLELGAGAGLPSLTAAILGAEKVVVTDYPDPDLIMNLRYNIEHCSALADKSNIVADGFLWGSPAEPLKAHIGNGGDAGFDLLILADILFNHSEHAKLLATLRDCLKKSAESVALVFFTPYRPWLLEKDLHFFDIARADGFVVNKILERTMDKVMFENDPGDEKLRKTVFGYEVKWQTDAKTKAAGTPPGPPSGHKPHNPPPPGPGKNVCGSSNRKSGDVRRDGGKWVVQGVGSFDNHATYTFDQDNFPAGLLRSNYTCRQQELMGPDQIPYNIRYDQDNVQVSKGVLTLTVPGRQDPDKDPDQAVSCAEVTTAEQNILYASVRTNAIFSQVPGTCHGLFFYKSDCQEIDIEYLTDSSSLSIVGPRQANPIWYTNQAVDPKSRPATRATGPAPSDCAAQVHEYRIDWTSQYTAFYIDGNLQQRFPLNVPSQPGPWVWNNWANGDKGAYFSNLFFA
;
A
#
# COMPACT_ATOMS: atom_id res chain seq x y z
N MET A 1 40.57 49.80 10.46
CA MET A 1 39.98 50.79 9.54
C MET A 1 40.57 50.49 8.18
N ASP A 2 39.84 50.00 7.20
CA ASP A 2 38.42 49.73 7.10
C ASP A 2 38.18 48.74 5.95
N ARG A 3 37.08 47.99 6.06
CA ARG A 3 36.48 47.15 5.00
C ARG A 3 35.65 48.03 4.07
N SER A 4 35.49 47.60 2.81
CA SER A 4 34.30 47.78 1.94
C SER A 4 34.72 47.53 0.48
N ASP A 5 34.03 46.85 -0.43
CA ASP A 5 32.77 46.10 -0.47
C ASP A 5 32.89 45.27 -1.78
N GLU A 6 32.68 43.96 -1.74
CA GLU A 6 32.36 43.18 -2.94
C GLU A 6 30.87 42.86 -2.87
N GLU A 7 30.12 43.37 -3.84
CA GLU A 7 28.69 43.19 -4.01
C GLU A 7 28.40 41.72 -4.36
N ASP A 8 27.55 41.07 -3.56
CA ASP A 8 26.98 39.74 -3.85
C ASP A 8 26.06 39.83 -5.08
N ASP A 9 26.43 39.15 -6.17
CA ASP A 9 25.53 38.85 -7.28
C ASP A 9 24.40 37.90 -6.81
N PRO A 10 23.12 38.19 -7.10
CA PRO A 10 22.02 37.32 -6.72
C PRO A 10 22.07 36.04 -7.55
N VAL A 11 22.25 34.90 -6.87
CA VAL A 11 22.17 33.55 -7.45
C VAL A 11 20.80 33.38 -8.12
N SER A 12 20.78 33.28 -9.45
CA SER A 12 19.58 33.13 -10.26
C SER A 12 18.87 31.80 -9.99
N LEU A 13 17.54 31.87 -9.89
CA LEU A 13 16.55 30.79 -9.73
C LEU A 13 16.46 29.79 -10.92
N ASP A 14 17.59 29.40 -11.51
CA ASP A 14 17.63 28.51 -12.68
C ASP A 14 18.13 27.09 -12.35
N LEU A 15 18.22 26.76 -11.06
CA LEU A 15 18.70 25.45 -10.57
C LEU A 15 17.61 24.36 -10.50
N PHE A 16 16.37 24.69 -10.90
CA PHE A 16 15.18 23.83 -10.75
C PHE A 16 14.42 23.56 -12.07
N GLN A 17 14.91 23.99 -13.23
CA GLN A 17 14.29 23.58 -14.49
C GLN A 17 14.93 22.29 -15.01
N GLU A 18 14.14 21.22 -14.98
CA GLU A 18 14.48 19.98 -15.66
C GLU A 18 14.41 20.16 -17.19
N PRO A 19 15.30 19.50 -17.97
CA PRO A 19 15.24 19.55 -19.44
C PRO A 19 13.86 19.11 -19.97
N ALA A 20 13.39 19.75 -21.05
CA ALA A 20 12.07 19.48 -21.67
C ALA A 20 11.87 18.01 -22.13
N ASP A 21 12.95 17.25 -22.16
CA ASP A 21 13.11 15.89 -22.63
C ASP A 21 13.46 14.89 -21.50
N PHE A 22 13.37 15.30 -20.23
CA PHE A 22 13.61 14.46 -19.05
C PHE A 22 12.44 13.51 -18.72
N TYR A 23 11.21 13.91 -19.04
CA TYR A 23 10.01 13.09 -18.85
C TYR A 23 9.79 12.15 -20.05
N GLN A 24 9.75 10.85 -19.80
CA GLN A 24 8.94 9.98 -20.66
C GLN A 24 7.49 10.15 -20.22
N PRO A 25 6.53 10.46 -21.12
CA PRO A 25 5.13 10.45 -20.74
C PRO A 25 4.80 9.08 -20.15
N GLU A 26 4.03 9.07 -19.05
CA GLU A 26 3.51 7.82 -18.49
C GLU A 26 2.91 7.00 -19.62
N LYS A 27 3.33 5.74 -19.75
CA LYS A 27 2.81 4.89 -20.81
C LYS A 27 1.29 4.85 -20.63
N PRO A 28 0.50 5.21 -21.66
CA PRO A 28 -0.94 5.22 -21.53
C PRO A 28 -1.41 3.84 -21.11
N ALA A 29 -2.40 3.80 -20.22
CA ALA A 29 -2.99 2.56 -19.76
C ALA A 29 -3.38 1.70 -20.96
N THR A 30 -2.94 0.44 -20.94
CA THR A 30 -3.24 -0.49 -22.02
C THR A 30 -4.55 -1.19 -21.72
N PHE A 31 -5.38 -1.35 -22.74
CA PHE A 31 -6.68 -2.01 -22.62
C PHE A 31 -6.73 -3.22 -23.53
N THR A 32 -7.48 -4.24 -23.09
CA THR A 32 -7.87 -5.36 -23.94
C THR A 32 -9.33 -5.70 -23.70
N THR A 33 -9.94 -6.34 -24.68
CA THR A 33 -11.34 -6.75 -24.60
C THR A 33 -11.40 -8.26 -24.63
N TYR A 34 -12.10 -8.85 -23.65
CA TYR A 34 -12.46 -10.27 -23.65
C TYR A 34 -13.96 -10.40 -23.96
N THR A 35 -14.32 -11.33 -24.85
CA THR A 35 -15.72 -11.61 -25.20
C THR A 35 -16.12 -12.95 -24.59
N LEU A 36 -17.10 -12.93 -23.70
CA LEU A 36 -17.72 -14.12 -23.13
C LEU A 36 -18.49 -14.89 -24.22
N GLN A 37 -18.71 -16.19 -24.02
CA GLN A 37 -19.48 -17.07 -24.91
C GLN A 37 -20.91 -16.55 -25.15
N ASN A 38 -21.49 -15.85 -24.17
CA ASN A 38 -22.82 -15.25 -24.28
C ASN A 38 -22.84 -13.93 -25.08
N GLY A 39 -21.69 -13.49 -25.61
CA GLY A 39 -21.53 -12.29 -26.41
C GLY A 39 -21.30 -11.00 -25.63
N GLN A 40 -21.36 -11.02 -24.29
CA GLN A 40 -21.00 -9.86 -23.47
C GLN A 40 -19.49 -9.62 -23.54
N THR A 41 -19.10 -8.35 -23.48
CA THR A 41 -17.69 -7.94 -23.52
C THR A 41 -17.25 -7.37 -22.19
N ILE A 42 -16.01 -7.70 -21.81
CA ILE A 42 -15.32 -7.17 -20.65
C ILE A 42 -14.14 -6.36 -21.17
N SER A 43 -14.16 -5.05 -20.92
CA SER A 43 -13.01 -4.17 -21.17
C SER A 43 -12.11 -4.17 -19.94
N LEU A 44 -10.85 -4.57 -20.11
CA LEU A 44 -9.88 -4.71 -19.04
C LEU A 44 -8.77 -3.69 -19.23
N ARG A 45 -8.58 -2.84 -18.22
CA ARG A 45 -7.35 -2.08 -18.03
C ARG A 45 -6.26 -3.03 -17.53
N LEU A 46 -5.12 -3.04 -18.19
CA LEU A 46 -4.00 -3.92 -17.92
C LEU A 46 -2.92 -3.17 -17.13
N GLY A 47 -2.46 -3.75 -16.03
CA GLY A 47 -1.23 -3.31 -15.36
C GLY A 47 0.03 -3.77 -16.12
N HIS A 48 -0.01 -4.98 -16.69
CA HIS A 48 1.07 -5.52 -17.52
C HIS A 48 0.53 -6.23 -18.77
N LEU A 49 0.00 -7.45 -18.59
CA LEU A 49 -0.50 -8.30 -19.67
C LEU A 49 -1.73 -9.07 -19.20
N LEU A 50 -2.57 -9.47 -20.14
CA LEU A 50 -3.60 -10.46 -19.88
C LEU A 50 -3.00 -11.87 -20.01
N TRP A 51 -2.67 -12.48 -18.88
CA TRP A 51 -1.97 -13.75 -18.84
C TRP A 51 -2.78 -14.92 -19.41
N ASN A 52 -2.10 -15.91 -20.01
CA ASN A 52 -2.76 -17.02 -20.70
C ASN A 52 -3.64 -17.83 -19.73
N ALA A 53 -3.16 -18.12 -18.51
CA ALA A 53 -3.94 -18.86 -17.53
C ALA A 53 -5.23 -18.12 -17.12
N GLY A 54 -5.21 -16.79 -17.05
CA GLY A 54 -6.39 -15.98 -16.75
C GLY A 54 -7.48 -16.12 -17.81
N GLN A 55 -7.12 -16.07 -19.10
CA GLN A 55 -8.06 -16.29 -20.20
C GLN A 55 -8.62 -17.72 -20.20
N VAL A 56 -7.76 -18.71 -19.94
CA VAL A 56 -8.16 -20.12 -19.96
C VAL A 56 -9.04 -20.47 -18.76
N ILE A 57 -8.78 -19.93 -17.56
CA ILE A 57 -9.67 -20.10 -16.40
C ILE A 57 -11.01 -19.41 -16.65
N ALA A 58 -11.02 -18.19 -17.18
CA ALA A 58 -12.27 -17.50 -17.50
C ALA A 58 -13.14 -18.37 -18.42
N GLN A 59 -12.55 -18.89 -19.49
CA GLN A 59 -13.26 -19.80 -20.38
C GLN A 59 -13.73 -21.08 -19.67
N TYR A 60 -12.88 -21.66 -18.82
CA TYR A 60 -13.20 -22.87 -18.06
C TYR A 60 -14.36 -22.65 -17.09
N LEU A 61 -14.48 -21.47 -16.48
CA LEU A 61 -15.61 -21.10 -15.62
C LEU A 61 -16.90 -20.97 -16.43
N GLU A 62 -16.85 -20.42 -17.66
CA GLU A 62 -18.02 -20.36 -18.54
C GLU A 62 -18.55 -21.77 -18.88
N ASP A 63 -17.65 -22.72 -19.16
CA ASP A 63 -18.00 -24.11 -19.41
C ASP A 63 -18.45 -24.86 -18.14
N ASN A 64 -18.17 -24.32 -16.95
CA ASN A 64 -18.38 -24.96 -15.66
C ASN A 64 -18.97 -24.00 -14.61
N ALA A 65 -20.01 -23.24 -14.98
CA ALA A 65 -20.57 -22.18 -14.15
C ALA A 65 -20.98 -22.64 -12.74
N GLN A 66 -21.30 -23.93 -12.54
CA GLN A 66 -21.58 -24.53 -11.23
C GLN A 66 -20.41 -24.46 -10.22
N LEU A 67 -19.20 -24.16 -10.66
CA LEU A 67 -18.04 -23.94 -9.79
C LEU A 67 -18.11 -22.61 -9.05
N CYS A 68 -18.81 -21.60 -9.60
CA CYS A 68 -18.87 -20.27 -9.02
C CYS A 68 -20.31 -19.77 -8.76
N CYS A 69 -21.31 -20.21 -9.52
CA CYS A 69 -22.70 -19.77 -9.36
C CYS A 69 -23.23 -20.07 -7.94
N GLY A 70 -23.70 -19.03 -7.24
CA GLY A 70 -24.17 -19.09 -5.85
C GLY A 70 -23.09 -19.44 -4.83
N LYS A 71 -21.81 -19.23 -5.15
CA LYS A 71 -20.66 -19.60 -4.31
C LYS A 71 -19.77 -18.41 -3.98
N THR A 72 -18.93 -18.60 -2.98
CA THR A 72 -17.89 -17.65 -2.59
C THR A 72 -16.58 -17.94 -3.32
N VAL A 73 -15.97 -16.90 -3.91
CA VAL A 73 -14.79 -17.02 -4.78
C VAL A 73 -13.67 -16.12 -4.27
N LEU A 74 -12.44 -16.64 -4.23
CA LEU A 74 -11.22 -15.87 -3.96
C LEU A 74 -10.22 -16.04 -5.12
N GLU A 75 -9.76 -14.95 -5.71
CA GLU A 75 -8.64 -14.98 -6.67
C GLU A 75 -7.37 -14.39 -6.05
N LEU A 76 -6.25 -15.08 -6.22
CA LEU A 76 -4.92 -14.66 -5.74
C LEU A 76 -4.07 -14.21 -6.93
N GLY A 77 -3.48 -13.00 -6.83
CA GLY A 77 -2.61 -12.46 -7.89
C GLY A 77 -3.36 -12.25 -9.21
N ALA A 78 -4.47 -11.53 -9.14
CA ALA A 78 -5.47 -11.45 -10.20
C ALA A 78 -5.04 -10.65 -11.45
N GLY A 79 -4.04 -9.77 -11.33
CA GLY A 79 -3.60 -8.85 -12.38
C GLY A 79 -4.73 -7.94 -12.85
N ALA A 80 -5.36 -8.28 -13.98
CA ALA A 80 -6.50 -7.55 -14.51
C ALA A 80 -7.85 -8.02 -13.92
N GLY A 81 -7.90 -9.17 -13.23
CA GLY A 81 -9.11 -9.69 -12.58
C GLY A 81 -10.12 -10.35 -13.52
N LEU A 82 -9.72 -10.78 -14.71
CA LEU A 82 -10.62 -11.42 -15.68
C LEU A 82 -11.36 -12.65 -15.09
N PRO A 83 -10.69 -13.64 -14.45
CA PRO A 83 -11.40 -14.78 -13.86
C PRO A 83 -12.43 -14.37 -12.80
N SER A 84 -12.09 -13.44 -11.91
CA SER A 84 -13.03 -12.91 -10.91
C SER A 84 -14.23 -12.19 -11.52
N LEU A 85 -14.02 -11.36 -12.55
CA LEU A 85 -15.11 -10.69 -13.25
C LEU A 85 -16.02 -11.71 -13.93
N THR A 86 -15.45 -12.71 -14.60
CA THR A 86 -16.22 -13.82 -15.18
C THR A 86 -17.02 -14.58 -14.12
N ALA A 87 -16.42 -14.91 -12.97
CA ALA A 87 -17.12 -15.59 -11.87
C ALA A 87 -18.30 -14.76 -11.34
N ALA A 88 -18.11 -13.44 -11.17
CA ALA A 88 -19.16 -12.52 -10.74
C ALA A 88 -20.30 -12.43 -11.76
N ILE A 89 -19.99 -12.40 -13.06
CA ILE A 89 -20.97 -12.38 -14.16
C ILE A 89 -21.77 -13.70 -14.22
N LEU A 90 -21.11 -14.83 -13.94
CA LEU A 90 -21.74 -16.16 -13.90
C LEU A 90 -22.58 -16.42 -12.64
N GLY A 91 -22.72 -15.42 -11.76
CA GLY A 91 -23.64 -15.45 -10.62
C GLY A 91 -23.00 -15.92 -9.32
N ALA A 92 -21.71 -15.71 -9.11
CA ALA A 92 -21.11 -15.87 -7.79
C ALA A 92 -21.81 -15.03 -6.72
N GLU A 93 -21.97 -15.59 -5.52
CA GLU A 93 -22.59 -14.91 -4.38
C GLU A 93 -21.68 -13.78 -3.90
N LYS A 94 -20.39 -14.07 -3.75
CA LYS A 94 -19.37 -13.09 -3.39
C LYS A 94 -18.04 -13.45 -4.02
N VAL A 95 -17.39 -12.48 -4.65
CA VAL A 95 -16.05 -12.60 -5.22
C VAL A 95 -15.12 -11.63 -4.50
N VAL A 96 -14.02 -12.14 -3.99
CA VAL A 96 -12.91 -11.35 -3.45
C VAL A 96 -11.76 -11.51 -4.42
N VAL A 97 -11.45 -10.46 -5.18
CA VAL A 97 -10.34 -10.44 -6.12
C VAL A 97 -9.14 -9.79 -5.45
N THR A 98 -7.98 -10.45 -5.45
CA THR A 98 -6.80 -9.94 -4.74
C THR A 98 -5.56 -9.92 -5.60
N ASP A 99 -4.69 -8.95 -5.34
CA ASP A 99 -3.32 -8.92 -5.82
C ASP A 99 -2.38 -8.51 -4.69
N TYR A 100 -1.07 -8.44 -4.97
CA TYR A 100 -0.11 -7.86 -4.05
C TYR A 100 -0.63 -6.49 -3.55
N PRO A 101 -0.45 -6.14 -2.26
CA PRO A 101 -1.00 -4.92 -1.66
C PRO A 101 -0.26 -3.66 -2.14
N ASP A 102 -0.25 -3.47 -3.45
CA ASP A 102 0.24 -2.31 -4.17
C ASP A 102 -0.96 -1.47 -4.65
N PRO A 103 -0.96 -0.15 -4.41
CA PRO A 103 -2.09 0.72 -4.75
C PRO A 103 -2.50 0.64 -6.23
N ASP A 104 -1.55 0.59 -7.16
CA ASP A 104 -1.85 0.65 -8.59
C ASP A 104 -2.51 -0.65 -9.07
N LEU A 105 -2.04 -1.79 -8.57
CA LEU A 105 -2.66 -3.09 -8.84
C LEU A 105 -4.10 -3.14 -8.32
N ILE A 106 -4.34 -2.70 -7.09
CA ILE A 106 -5.68 -2.75 -6.49
C ILE A 106 -6.60 -1.69 -7.11
N MET A 107 -6.09 -0.50 -7.43
CA MET A 107 -6.84 0.51 -8.18
C MET A 107 -7.19 0.02 -9.58
N ASN A 108 -6.30 -0.73 -10.25
CA ASN A 108 -6.58 -1.36 -11.53
C ASN A 108 -7.72 -2.38 -11.45
N LEU A 109 -7.72 -3.23 -10.42
CA LEU A 109 -8.83 -4.17 -10.18
C LEU A 109 -10.14 -3.44 -9.89
N ARG A 110 -10.13 -2.41 -9.04
CA ARG A 110 -11.32 -1.58 -8.74
C ARG A 110 -11.84 -0.87 -9.98
N TYR A 111 -10.94 -0.34 -10.81
CA TYR A 111 -11.28 0.27 -12.09
C TYR A 111 -11.99 -0.75 -12.99
N ASN A 112 -11.44 -1.95 -13.15
CA ASN A 112 -12.04 -2.99 -13.99
C ASN A 112 -13.41 -3.44 -13.47
N ILE A 113 -13.60 -3.54 -12.15
CA ILE A 113 -14.91 -3.82 -11.54
C ILE A 113 -15.91 -2.70 -11.88
N GLU A 114 -15.54 -1.44 -11.66
CA GLU A 114 -16.45 -0.31 -11.85
C GLU A 114 -16.83 -0.11 -13.33
N HIS A 115 -15.91 -0.39 -14.25
CA HIS A 115 -16.11 -0.19 -15.69
C HIS A 115 -16.59 -1.44 -16.42
N CYS A 116 -16.78 -2.56 -15.73
CA CYS A 116 -17.33 -3.77 -16.33
C CYS A 116 -18.86 -3.67 -16.43
N SER A 117 -19.36 -3.26 -17.61
CA SER A 117 -20.79 -3.15 -17.91
C SER A 117 -21.55 -4.47 -17.89
N ALA A 118 -20.84 -5.60 -17.98
CA ALA A 118 -21.45 -6.93 -17.92
C ALA A 118 -21.83 -7.37 -16.49
N LEU A 119 -21.33 -6.70 -15.44
CA LEU A 119 -21.70 -7.01 -14.06
C LEU A 119 -23.11 -6.51 -13.75
N ALA A 120 -24.01 -7.42 -13.38
CA ALA A 120 -25.38 -7.08 -12.98
C ALA A 120 -25.45 -6.41 -11.60
N ASP A 121 -24.60 -6.84 -10.66
CA ASP A 121 -24.51 -6.29 -9.30
C ASP A 121 -23.04 -6.14 -8.91
N LYS A 122 -22.51 -4.92 -8.90
CA LYS A 122 -21.11 -4.65 -8.54
C LYS A 122 -20.81 -4.88 -7.06
N SER A 123 -21.81 -5.01 -6.19
CA SER A 123 -21.60 -5.26 -4.76
C SER A 123 -21.17 -6.70 -4.47
N ASN A 124 -21.38 -7.61 -5.42
CA ASN A 124 -21.00 -9.02 -5.32
C ASN A 124 -19.48 -9.24 -5.49
N ILE A 125 -18.72 -8.25 -5.93
CA ILE A 125 -17.28 -8.34 -6.14
C ILE A 125 -16.54 -7.22 -5.40
N VAL A 126 -15.42 -7.54 -4.78
CA VAL A 126 -14.58 -6.57 -4.05
C VAL A 126 -13.10 -6.84 -4.31
N ALA A 127 -12.33 -5.76 -4.46
CA ALA A 127 -10.89 -5.82 -4.68
C ALA A 127 -10.11 -5.40 -3.44
N ASP A 128 -9.23 -6.29 -2.98
CA ASP A 128 -8.39 -6.11 -1.78
C ASP A 128 -6.92 -6.45 -2.07
N GLY A 129 -6.03 -5.73 -1.39
CA GLY A 129 -4.60 -6.07 -1.35
C GLY A 129 -4.37 -7.25 -0.41
N PHE A 130 -3.63 -8.26 -0.87
CA PHE A 130 -3.30 -9.43 -0.08
C PHE A 130 -1.90 -9.95 -0.35
N LEU A 131 -1.08 -9.99 0.70
CA LEU A 131 0.22 -10.62 0.66
C LEU A 131 0.09 -12.10 1.00
N TRP A 132 0.48 -12.99 0.08
CA TRP A 132 0.37 -14.44 0.28
C TRP A 132 1.05 -14.90 1.58
N GLY A 133 0.41 -15.85 2.27
CA GLY A 133 0.82 -16.34 3.59
C GLY A 133 0.50 -15.42 4.77
N SER A 134 -0.04 -14.21 4.53
CA SER A 134 -0.55 -13.34 5.59
C SER A 134 -1.89 -13.84 6.15
N PRO A 135 -2.29 -13.42 7.36
CA PRO A 135 -3.58 -13.78 7.94
C PRO A 135 -4.75 -13.36 7.02
N ALA A 136 -5.67 -14.28 6.71
CA ALA A 136 -6.74 -14.06 5.73
C ALA A 136 -8.09 -13.64 6.35
N GLU A 137 -8.14 -13.33 7.64
CA GLU A 137 -9.34 -12.82 8.32
C GLU A 137 -10.00 -11.64 7.59
N PRO A 138 -9.25 -10.65 7.06
CA PRO A 138 -9.85 -9.56 6.29
C PRO A 138 -10.58 -10.03 5.03
N LEU A 139 -10.03 -11.04 4.33
CA LEU A 139 -10.67 -11.60 3.14
C LEU A 139 -11.95 -12.34 3.52
N LYS A 140 -11.89 -13.16 4.59
CA LYS A 140 -13.02 -13.95 5.11
C LYS A 140 -14.13 -13.05 5.67
N ALA A 141 -13.82 -11.84 6.11
CA ALA A 141 -14.83 -10.87 6.59
C ALA A 141 -15.85 -10.48 5.50
N HIS A 142 -15.50 -10.58 4.22
CA HIS A 142 -16.42 -10.28 3.10
C HIS A 142 -17.53 -11.31 2.89
N ILE A 143 -17.40 -12.51 3.46
CA ILE A 143 -18.35 -13.63 3.28
C ILE A 143 -19.16 -13.99 4.55
N GLY A 144 -18.99 -13.22 5.63
CA GLY A 144 -19.84 -13.28 6.84
C GLY A 144 -19.39 -14.26 7.94
N ASN A 145 -19.87 -14.03 9.18
CA ASN A 145 -19.42 -14.67 10.43
C ASN A 145 -20.02 -16.08 10.71
N GLY A 146 -19.96 -16.99 9.74
CA GLY A 146 -20.10 -18.42 10.03
C GLY A 146 -18.75 -18.96 10.50
N GLY A 147 -18.67 -19.59 11.68
CA GLY A 147 -17.42 -19.98 12.36
C GLY A 147 -16.50 -21.00 11.69
N ASP A 148 -16.62 -21.19 10.37
CA ASP A 148 -15.81 -22.05 9.48
C ASP A 148 -15.68 -21.45 8.04
N ALA A 149 -15.92 -20.14 7.86
CA ALA A 149 -16.09 -19.50 6.55
C ALA A 149 -14.78 -19.35 5.74
N GLY A 150 -14.45 -20.38 4.95
CA GLY A 150 -13.57 -20.27 3.79
C GLY A 150 -14.36 -20.05 2.50
N PHE A 151 -13.64 -19.87 1.39
CA PHE A 151 -14.18 -19.73 0.04
C PHE A 151 -14.44 -21.10 -0.59
N ASP A 152 -15.52 -21.23 -1.36
CA ASP A 152 -15.84 -22.45 -2.09
C ASP A 152 -14.92 -22.66 -3.30
N LEU A 153 -14.48 -21.58 -3.93
CA LEU A 153 -13.58 -21.59 -5.09
C LEU A 153 -12.38 -20.67 -4.85
N LEU A 154 -11.17 -21.20 -4.99
CA LEU A 154 -9.94 -20.42 -5.10
C LEU A 154 -9.43 -20.43 -6.54
N ILE A 155 -8.91 -19.30 -7.01
CA ILE A 155 -8.35 -19.13 -8.35
C ILE A 155 -6.89 -18.69 -8.23
N LEU A 156 -5.98 -19.47 -8.82
CA LEU A 156 -4.55 -19.19 -8.91
C LEU A 156 -4.15 -19.27 -10.39
N ALA A 157 -4.04 -18.11 -11.04
CA ALA A 157 -3.78 -18.02 -12.48
C ALA A 157 -2.38 -17.45 -12.77
N ASP A 158 -1.47 -18.26 -13.30
CA ASP A 158 -0.10 -17.85 -13.69
C ASP A 158 0.76 -17.29 -12.52
N ILE A 159 0.50 -17.70 -11.28
CA ILE A 159 1.24 -17.24 -10.08
C ILE A 159 2.29 -18.23 -9.53
N LEU A 160 2.50 -19.39 -10.18
CA LEU A 160 3.46 -20.40 -9.71
C LEU A 160 4.93 -20.07 -10.04
N PHE A 161 5.19 -19.06 -10.87
CA PHE A 161 6.57 -18.74 -11.30
C PHE A 161 7.46 -18.28 -10.14
N ASN A 162 6.91 -17.72 -9.07
CA ASN A 162 7.69 -17.27 -7.93
C ASN A 162 7.87 -18.41 -6.91
N HIS A 163 8.87 -19.27 -7.15
CA HIS A 163 9.10 -20.49 -6.36
C HIS A 163 9.34 -20.24 -4.87
N SER A 164 9.87 -19.07 -4.47
CA SER A 164 10.04 -18.73 -3.04
C SER A 164 8.72 -18.52 -2.32
N GLU A 165 7.64 -18.29 -3.04
CA GLU A 165 6.33 -17.98 -2.48
C GLU A 165 5.40 -19.21 -2.41
N HIS A 166 5.83 -20.37 -2.91
CA HIS A 166 5.02 -21.59 -2.93
C HIS A 166 4.50 -22.00 -1.55
N ALA A 167 5.35 -21.94 -0.52
CA ALA A 167 4.95 -22.25 0.84
C ALA A 167 3.89 -21.28 1.39
N LYS A 168 3.98 -19.99 1.01
CA LYS A 168 3.01 -18.95 1.41
C LYS A 168 1.69 -19.11 0.67
N LEU A 169 1.73 -19.43 -0.64
CA LEU A 169 0.54 -19.77 -1.43
C LEU A 169 -0.19 -20.99 -0.85
N LEU A 170 0.54 -22.03 -0.47
CA LEU A 170 -0.04 -23.20 0.18
C LEU A 170 -0.66 -22.86 1.55
N ALA A 171 0.00 -22.01 2.34
CA ALA A 171 -0.55 -21.53 3.62
C ALA A 171 -1.86 -20.75 3.41
N THR A 172 -1.92 -19.86 2.41
CA THR A 172 -3.16 -19.16 2.02
C THR A 172 -4.23 -20.14 1.56
N LEU A 173 -3.89 -21.12 0.72
CA LEU A 173 -4.85 -22.12 0.26
C LEU A 173 -5.46 -22.88 1.45
N ARG A 174 -4.65 -23.26 2.43
CA ARG A 174 -5.11 -23.94 3.65
C ARG A 174 -6.03 -23.09 4.52
N ASP A 175 -5.74 -21.81 4.68
CA ASP A 175 -6.54 -20.89 5.51
C ASP A 175 -7.83 -20.42 4.82
N CYS A 176 -7.78 -20.25 3.50
CA CYS A 176 -8.89 -19.68 2.73
C CYS A 176 -9.82 -20.72 2.11
N LEU A 177 -9.36 -21.92 1.74
CA LEU A 177 -10.23 -22.91 1.10
C LEU A 177 -11.17 -23.53 2.13
N LYS A 178 -12.48 -23.37 1.90
CA LYS A 178 -13.51 -23.95 2.77
C LYS A 178 -13.32 -25.46 2.89
N LYS A 179 -13.45 -25.98 4.11
CA LYS A 179 -13.34 -27.42 4.40
C LYS A 179 -14.61 -28.16 3.97
N SER A 180 -14.77 -28.35 2.67
CA SER A 180 -15.87 -29.09 2.05
C SER A 180 -15.36 -29.94 0.89
N ALA A 181 -16.05 -31.05 0.63
CA ALA A 181 -15.79 -31.92 -0.51
C ALA A 181 -16.06 -31.24 -1.87
N GLU A 182 -16.89 -30.19 -1.86
CA GLU A 182 -17.26 -29.43 -3.06
C GLU A 182 -16.34 -28.22 -3.31
N SER A 183 -15.50 -27.87 -2.34
CA SER A 183 -14.60 -26.73 -2.45
C SER A 183 -13.33 -27.11 -3.21
N VAL A 184 -12.87 -26.21 -4.07
CA VAL A 184 -11.76 -26.47 -4.98
C VAL A 184 -10.90 -25.23 -5.19
N ALA A 185 -9.59 -25.41 -5.29
CA ALA A 185 -8.70 -24.40 -5.85
C ALA A 185 -8.33 -24.79 -7.29
N LEU A 186 -8.57 -23.89 -8.24
CA LEU A 186 -8.13 -24.02 -9.62
C LEU A 186 -6.76 -23.36 -9.76
N VAL A 187 -5.76 -24.16 -10.12
CA VAL A 187 -4.37 -23.71 -10.27
C VAL A 187 -3.96 -23.93 -11.72
N PHE A 188 -3.95 -22.84 -12.50
CA PHE A 188 -3.59 -22.89 -13.91
C PHE A 188 -2.33 -22.07 -14.13
N PHE A 189 -1.40 -22.58 -14.92
CA PHE A 189 -0.15 -21.89 -15.20
C PHE A 189 0.41 -22.26 -16.57
N THR A 190 1.19 -21.35 -17.12
CA THR A 190 1.98 -21.49 -18.34
C THR A 190 3.46 -21.49 -17.94
N PRO A 191 4.26 -22.50 -18.32
CA PRO A 191 5.69 -22.53 -18.05
C PRO A 191 6.46 -21.54 -18.93
N TYR A 192 6.34 -20.23 -18.66
CA TYR A 192 7.05 -19.19 -19.42
C TYR A 192 8.59 -19.35 -19.35
N ARG A 193 9.09 -20.04 -18.32
CA ARG A 193 10.49 -20.47 -18.18
C ARG A 193 10.55 -22.00 -18.16
N PRO A 194 10.51 -22.69 -19.32
CA PRO A 194 10.36 -24.15 -19.37
C PRO A 194 11.43 -24.94 -18.60
N TRP A 195 12.65 -24.40 -18.49
CA TRP A 195 13.74 -25.00 -17.71
C TRP A 195 13.52 -24.99 -16.19
N LEU A 196 12.48 -24.30 -15.71
CA LEU A 196 12.05 -24.29 -14.31
C LEU A 196 10.71 -25.00 -14.08
N LEU A 197 10.18 -25.72 -15.09
CA LEU A 197 8.89 -26.41 -14.98
C LEU A 197 8.81 -27.32 -13.74
N GLU A 198 9.86 -28.08 -13.45
CA GLU A 198 9.91 -28.94 -12.25
C GLU A 198 9.76 -28.13 -10.95
N LYS A 199 10.26 -26.89 -10.93
CA LYS A 199 10.06 -25.99 -9.78
C LYS A 199 8.64 -25.44 -9.72
N ASP A 200 7.98 -25.21 -10.85
CA ASP A 200 6.55 -24.84 -10.86
C ASP A 200 5.70 -26.02 -10.35
N LEU A 201 6.01 -27.24 -10.79
CA LEU A 201 5.32 -28.48 -10.39
C LEU A 201 5.54 -28.83 -8.91
N HIS A 202 6.64 -28.38 -8.31
CA HIS A 202 6.93 -28.57 -6.89
C HIS A 202 5.82 -28.06 -5.97
N PHE A 203 5.07 -27.02 -6.38
CA PHE A 203 3.89 -26.55 -5.64
C PHE A 203 2.88 -27.68 -5.38
N PHE A 204 2.65 -28.53 -6.37
CA PHE A 204 1.71 -29.64 -6.24
C PHE A 204 2.24 -30.77 -5.36
N ASP A 205 3.56 -30.96 -5.31
CA ASP A 205 4.17 -31.96 -4.43
C ASP A 205 4.03 -31.53 -2.97
N ILE A 206 4.29 -30.26 -2.66
CA ILE A 206 4.09 -29.75 -1.30
C ILE A 206 2.60 -29.71 -0.92
N ALA A 207 1.69 -29.45 -1.87
CA ALA A 207 0.26 -29.52 -1.63
C ALA A 207 -0.20 -30.95 -1.30
N ARG A 208 0.29 -31.95 -2.04
CA ARG A 208 0.02 -33.38 -1.74
C ARG A 208 0.57 -33.78 -0.37
N ALA A 209 1.79 -33.34 -0.05
CA ALA A 209 2.40 -33.60 1.26
C ALA A 209 1.61 -32.97 2.42
N ASP A 210 0.86 -31.90 2.15
CA ASP A 210 0.02 -31.18 3.10
C ASP A 210 -1.42 -31.71 3.18
N GLY A 211 -1.72 -32.85 2.54
CA GLY A 211 -3.02 -33.52 2.63
C GLY A 211 -4.05 -33.07 1.60
N PHE A 212 -3.64 -32.38 0.54
CA PHE A 212 -4.51 -32.08 -0.60
C PHE A 212 -4.44 -33.18 -1.66
N VAL A 213 -5.56 -33.39 -2.35
CA VAL A 213 -5.63 -34.17 -3.58
C VAL A 213 -5.43 -33.20 -4.76
N VAL A 214 -4.49 -33.52 -5.64
CA VAL A 214 -4.15 -32.72 -6.81
C VAL A 214 -4.41 -33.51 -8.09
N ASN A 215 -5.34 -33.06 -8.92
CA ASN A 215 -5.65 -33.68 -10.21
C ASN A 215 -5.38 -32.71 -11.35
N LYS A 216 -4.72 -33.18 -12.41
CA LYS A 216 -4.62 -32.42 -13.67
C LYS A 216 -5.95 -32.52 -14.41
N ILE A 217 -6.51 -31.40 -14.79
CA ILE A 217 -7.84 -31.31 -15.42
C ILE A 217 -7.82 -30.70 -16.82
N LEU A 218 -6.74 -29.99 -17.18
CA LEU A 218 -6.62 -29.34 -18.48
C LEU A 218 -5.17 -29.31 -18.96
N GLU A 219 -5.02 -29.42 -20.27
CA GLU A 219 -3.82 -29.00 -21.01
C GLU A 219 -4.30 -28.34 -22.30
N ARG A 220 -4.05 -27.03 -22.45
CA ARG A 220 -4.49 -26.25 -23.62
C ARG A 220 -3.32 -25.51 -24.22
N THR A 221 -3.06 -25.75 -25.50
CA THR A 221 -2.02 -25.04 -26.25
C THR A 221 -2.64 -23.81 -26.93
N MET A 222 -2.08 -22.64 -26.65
CA MET A 222 -2.44 -21.37 -27.28
C MET A 222 -1.81 -21.26 -28.67
N ASP A 223 -2.40 -20.44 -29.55
CA ASP A 223 -1.93 -20.31 -30.93
C ASP A 223 -0.50 -19.74 -31.01
N LYS A 224 -0.23 -18.73 -30.17
CA LYS A 224 1.04 -17.99 -30.12
C LYS A 224 1.67 -18.07 -28.73
N VAL A 225 3.00 -17.99 -28.68
CA VAL A 225 3.73 -17.72 -27.44
C VAL A 225 3.46 -16.29 -26.97
N MET A 226 3.51 -16.06 -25.66
CA MET A 226 3.34 -14.71 -25.10
C MET A 226 4.55 -13.80 -25.41
N PHE A 227 5.75 -14.39 -25.43
CA PHE A 227 7.01 -13.70 -25.69
C PHE A 227 7.78 -14.43 -26.80
N GLU A 228 7.78 -13.88 -28.02
CA GLU A 228 8.34 -14.56 -29.21
C GLU A 228 9.83 -14.90 -29.05
N ASN A 229 10.60 -13.99 -28.44
CA ASN A 229 12.06 -14.11 -28.34
C ASN A 229 12.56 -14.79 -27.05
N ASP A 230 11.66 -15.22 -26.17
CA ASP A 230 12.07 -15.89 -24.93
C ASP A 230 12.66 -17.28 -25.21
N PRO A 231 13.71 -17.71 -24.49
CA PRO A 231 14.35 -19.00 -24.74
C PRO A 231 13.48 -20.18 -24.28
N GLY A 232 13.90 -21.40 -24.62
CA GLY A 232 13.24 -22.64 -24.18
C GLY A 232 12.09 -23.11 -25.07
N ASP A 233 11.53 -24.28 -24.73
CA ASP A 233 10.51 -24.97 -25.52
C ASP A 233 9.27 -24.10 -25.76
N GLU A 234 9.05 -23.71 -27.01
CA GLU A 234 7.91 -22.88 -27.45
C GLU A 234 6.55 -23.53 -27.18
N LYS A 235 6.46 -24.85 -27.29
CA LYS A 235 5.21 -25.57 -27.02
C LYS A 235 4.85 -25.40 -25.55
N LEU A 236 5.81 -25.60 -24.64
CA LEU A 236 5.58 -25.38 -23.21
C LEU A 236 5.23 -23.92 -22.89
N ARG A 237 5.93 -22.93 -23.47
CA ARG A 237 5.68 -21.49 -23.23
C ARG A 237 4.32 -20.99 -23.70
N LYS A 238 3.59 -21.80 -24.49
CA LYS A 238 2.22 -21.50 -24.93
C LYS A 238 1.20 -22.54 -24.47
N THR A 239 1.58 -23.52 -23.67
CA THR A 239 0.64 -24.51 -23.13
C THR A 239 0.27 -24.14 -21.69
N VAL A 240 -1.01 -23.89 -21.47
CA VAL A 240 -1.61 -23.73 -20.14
C VAL A 240 -1.93 -25.11 -19.57
N PHE A 241 -1.42 -25.40 -18.38
CA PHE A 241 -1.76 -26.59 -17.62
C PHE A 241 -2.72 -26.20 -16.49
N GLY A 242 -3.84 -26.89 -16.38
CA GLY A 242 -4.84 -26.66 -15.34
C GLY A 242 -4.92 -27.84 -14.37
N TYR A 243 -4.90 -27.52 -13.08
CA TYR A 243 -5.04 -28.48 -11.99
C TYR A 243 -6.17 -28.05 -11.04
N GLU A 244 -6.83 -29.03 -10.44
CA GLU A 244 -7.65 -28.84 -9.26
C GLU A 244 -6.91 -29.32 -8.02
N VAL A 245 -7.01 -28.56 -6.93
CA VAL A 245 -6.51 -28.90 -5.60
C VAL A 245 -7.69 -28.91 -4.63
N LYS A 246 -7.93 -30.05 -3.98
CA LYS A 246 -9.08 -30.28 -3.10
C LYS A 246 -8.64 -30.90 -1.78
N TRP A 247 -9.44 -30.70 -0.73
CA TRP A 247 -9.24 -31.43 0.53
C TRP A 247 -9.33 -32.94 0.30
N GLN A 248 -8.45 -33.70 0.94
CA GLN A 248 -8.60 -35.15 1.01
C GLN A 248 -9.86 -35.48 1.82
N THR A 249 -10.82 -36.16 1.19
CA THR A 249 -12.03 -36.62 1.88
C THR A 249 -11.74 -37.95 2.56
N ASP A 250 -11.68 -37.96 3.89
CA ASP A 250 -11.62 -39.20 4.64
C ASP A 250 -12.96 -39.93 4.53
N ALA A 251 -12.98 -41.08 3.86
CA ALA A 251 -14.13 -41.98 3.82
C ALA A 251 -14.47 -42.63 5.19
N LYS A 252 -14.00 -42.08 6.32
CA LYS A 252 -14.15 -42.65 7.66
C LYS A 252 -14.34 -41.60 8.76
N THR A 253 -15.46 -40.87 8.73
CA THR A 253 -16.03 -40.35 9.98
C THR A 253 -17.56 -40.38 9.94
N LYS A 254 -18.12 -41.59 10.14
CA LYS A 254 -19.44 -41.71 10.76
C LYS A 254 -19.26 -41.54 12.28
N ALA A 255 -20.09 -40.65 12.84
CA ALA A 255 -20.49 -40.58 14.25
C ALA A 255 -19.42 -40.24 15.30
N ALA A 256 -19.29 -38.95 15.60
CA ALA A 256 -19.13 -38.41 16.96
C ALA A 256 -19.61 -36.95 16.86
N GLY A 257 -20.75 -36.56 17.41
CA GLY A 257 -20.99 -36.50 18.84
C GLY A 257 -21.03 -35.02 19.22
N THR A 258 -22.25 -34.50 19.37
CA THR A 258 -22.61 -33.11 19.68
C THR A 258 -21.72 -32.47 20.75
N PRO A 259 -21.18 -31.25 20.56
CA PRO A 259 -20.52 -30.51 21.64
C PRO A 259 -21.57 -30.00 22.64
N PRO A 260 -21.27 -29.99 23.95
CA PRO A 260 -22.18 -29.43 24.95
C PRO A 260 -22.24 -27.90 24.82
N GLY A 261 -23.44 -27.34 25.03
CA GLY A 261 -23.73 -25.92 24.91
C GLY A 261 -23.00 -25.03 25.93
N PRO A 262 -23.00 -23.71 25.70
CA PRO A 262 -22.22 -22.76 26.49
C PRO A 262 -22.84 -22.51 27.88
N PRO A 263 -22.02 -22.24 28.92
CA PRO A 263 -22.52 -21.78 30.19
C PRO A 263 -22.98 -20.31 30.13
N SER A 264 -24.09 -20.06 30.79
CA SER A 264 -24.76 -18.76 30.94
C SER A 264 -23.99 -17.77 31.81
N GLY A 265 -23.93 -16.51 31.35
CA GLY A 265 -24.13 -15.35 32.22
C GLY A 265 -22.91 -14.53 32.59
N HIS A 266 -22.67 -13.42 31.88
CA HIS A 266 -22.32 -12.13 32.48
C HIS A 266 -22.78 -10.99 31.55
N LYS A 267 -23.56 -10.06 32.09
CA LYS A 267 -24.03 -8.85 31.40
C LYS A 267 -22.86 -7.89 31.13
N PRO A 268 -22.81 -7.20 29.98
CA PRO A 268 -21.90 -6.07 29.81
C PRO A 268 -22.41 -4.88 30.62
N HIS A 269 -21.56 -4.31 31.48
CA HIS A 269 -21.73 -2.97 32.01
C HIS A 269 -21.31 -1.96 30.94
N ASN A 270 -22.23 -1.08 30.52
CA ASN A 270 -21.90 0.07 29.70
C ASN A 270 -21.06 1.08 30.51
N PRO A 271 -19.96 1.62 29.98
CA PRO A 271 -19.30 2.78 30.60
C PRO A 271 -20.13 4.06 30.34
N PRO A 272 -20.14 5.01 31.30
CA PRO A 272 -20.85 6.29 31.13
C PRO A 272 -20.09 7.23 30.18
N PRO A 273 -20.75 8.26 29.63
CA PRO A 273 -20.12 9.21 28.72
C PRO A 273 -19.07 10.07 29.47
N PRO A 274 -17.95 10.43 28.84
CA PRO A 274 -16.97 11.30 29.49
C PRO A 274 -17.49 12.75 29.53
N GLY A 275 -17.62 13.28 30.75
CA GLY A 275 -17.86 14.70 31.02
C GLY A 275 -16.58 15.55 30.87
N PRO A 276 -16.70 16.89 30.89
CA PRO A 276 -15.62 17.78 30.49
C PRO A 276 -14.62 18.03 31.62
N GLY A 277 -13.33 17.94 31.27
CA GLY A 277 -12.24 18.67 31.94
C GLY A 277 -11.24 17.81 32.72
N LYS A 278 -9.95 17.89 32.35
CA LYS A 278 -9.00 18.87 32.90
C LYS A 278 -7.62 18.69 32.25
N ASN A 279 -7.01 19.81 31.88
CA ASN A 279 -5.61 19.93 31.49
C ASN A 279 -4.70 19.33 32.57
N VAL A 280 -3.89 18.34 32.18
CA VAL A 280 -2.68 17.98 32.91
C VAL A 280 -1.57 17.83 31.88
N CYS A 281 -0.74 18.87 31.80
CA CYS A 281 0.59 18.82 31.21
C CYS A 281 1.40 17.81 32.03
N GLY A 282 1.56 16.59 31.49
CA GLY A 282 2.39 15.53 32.03
C GLY A 282 3.70 15.51 31.28
N SER A 283 4.80 15.75 31.99
CA SER A 283 6.18 15.77 31.52
C SER A 283 6.51 14.59 30.60
N SER A 284 6.97 14.91 29.38
CA SER A 284 7.55 13.96 28.44
C SER A 284 8.71 13.19 29.06
N ASN A 285 8.69 11.86 28.93
CA ASN A 285 9.85 11.02 29.16
C ASN A 285 10.91 11.38 28.09
N ARG A 286 11.81 12.31 28.41
CA ARG A 286 13.03 12.55 27.62
C ARG A 286 13.88 11.27 27.62
N LYS A 287 13.76 10.43 26.59
CA LYS A 287 14.78 9.42 26.27
C LYS A 287 15.90 10.08 25.44
N SER A 288 16.61 11.06 26.01
CA SER A 288 17.72 11.75 25.34
C SER A 288 19.07 11.01 25.49
N GLY A 289 19.05 9.67 25.56
CA GLY A 289 20.20 8.87 26.00
C GLY A 289 20.98 8.19 24.87
N ASP A 290 20.48 8.18 23.64
CA ASP A 290 21.05 7.40 22.54
C ASP A 290 22.01 8.20 21.64
N VAL A 291 21.91 9.54 21.64
CA VAL A 291 22.84 10.45 20.96
C VAL A 291 23.93 10.92 21.93
N ARG A 292 25.19 10.59 21.63
CA ARG A 292 26.35 11.06 22.40
C ARG A 292 27.34 11.78 21.51
N ARG A 293 28.00 12.81 22.02
CA ARG A 293 29.13 13.43 21.33
C ARG A 293 30.40 12.62 21.62
N ASP A 294 31.09 12.19 20.57
CA ASP A 294 32.35 11.45 20.65
C ASP A 294 33.37 12.10 19.72
N GLY A 295 34.33 12.83 20.31
CA GLY A 295 35.20 13.73 19.57
C GLY A 295 34.41 14.79 18.78
N GLY A 296 34.74 14.94 17.50
CA GLY A 296 34.09 15.87 16.58
C GLY A 296 32.78 15.35 15.95
N LYS A 297 32.30 14.16 16.32
CA LYS A 297 31.14 13.50 15.71
C LYS A 297 30.01 13.29 16.72
N TRP A 298 28.80 13.13 16.21
CA TRP A 298 27.61 12.74 16.96
C TRP A 298 27.31 11.27 16.73
N VAL A 299 27.42 10.45 17.76
CA VAL A 299 27.24 9.01 17.68
C VAL A 299 25.84 8.64 18.15
N VAL A 300 25.11 7.93 17.30
CA VAL A 300 23.85 7.27 17.65
C VAL A 300 24.12 5.78 17.78
N GLN A 301 23.94 5.25 18.98
CA GLN A 301 24.26 3.85 19.27
C GLN A 301 23.49 2.91 18.34
N GLY A 302 24.21 2.01 17.66
CA GLY A 302 23.62 1.03 16.75
C GLY A 302 23.23 1.56 15.36
N VAL A 303 23.41 2.86 15.10
CA VAL A 303 23.10 3.49 13.80
C VAL A 303 24.37 3.97 13.11
N GLY A 304 25.15 4.85 13.76
CA GLY A 304 26.32 5.44 13.12
C GLY A 304 26.85 6.70 13.79
N SER A 305 27.78 7.36 13.11
CA SER A 305 28.37 8.64 13.52
C SER A 305 28.07 9.71 12.47
N PHE A 306 27.62 10.88 12.92
CA PHE A 306 27.16 11.98 12.08
C PHE A 306 28.02 13.23 12.31
N ASP A 307 28.15 14.04 11.27
CA ASP A 307 28.94 15.29 11.29
C ASP A 307 28.25 16.41 12.07
N ASN A 308 26.94 16.52 11.91
CA ASN A 308 26.15 17.63 12.41
C ASN A 308 25.03 17.13 13.33
N HIS A 309 24.53 18.05 14.16
CA HIS A 309 23.38 17.84 15.03
C HIS A 309 22.61 19.14 15.15
N ALA A 310 21.30 19.05 14.94
CA ALA A 310 20.36 20.14 15.14
C ALA A 310 19.23 19.68 16.06
N THR A 311 18.73 20.59 16.89
CA THR A 311 17.54 20.38 17.71
C THR A 311 16.67 21.60 17.57
N TYR A 312 15.44 21.40 17.13
CA TYR A 312 14.44 22.45 17.03
C TYR A 312 13.45 22.27 18.18
N THR A 313 13.31 23.29 19.02
CA THR A 313 12.29 23.33 20.06
C THR A 313 11.40 24.54 19.83
N PHE A 314 10.17 24.46 20.33
CA PHE A 314 9.12 25.47 20.08
C PHE A 314 8.73 26.21 21.35
N ASP A 315 9.59 26.15 22.38
CA ASP A 315 9.39 26.74 23.70
C ASP A 315 9.24 28.27 23.68
N GLN A 316 9.68 28.91 22.59
CA GLN A 316 9.55 30.33 22.32
C GLN A 316 8.51 30.53 21.21
N ASP A 317 7.73 31.60 21.26
CA ASP A 317 6.72 31.91 20.23
C ASP A 317 7.33 32.31 18.86
N ASN A 318 8.66 32.33 18.75
CA ASN A 318 9.38 32.62 17.51
C ASN A 318 9.62 31.33 16.71
N PHE A 319 9.54 31.44 15.38
CA PHE A 319 9.89 30.35 14.49
C PHE A 319 11.39 30.03 14.59
N PRO A 320 11.80 28.76 14.77
CA PRO A 320 13.19 28.42 15.05
C PRO A 320 14.10 28.68 13.85
N ALA A 321 15.31 29.19 14.13
CA ALA A 321 16.35 29.30 13.13
C ALA A 321 16.75 27.91 12.61
N GLY A 322 17.01 27.80 11.30
CA GLY A 322 17.38 26.54 10.65
C GLY A 322 16.21 25.73 10.11
N LEU A 323 14.97 26.22 10.27
CA LEU A 323 13.80 25.76 9.53
C LEU A 323 13.30 26.89 8.60
N LEU A 324 12.59 26.52 7.54
CA LEU A 324 11.98 27.43 6.57
C LEU A 324 10.49 27.09 6.40
N ARG A 325 9.65 28.12 6.24
CA ARG A 325 8.24 27.94 5.84
C ARG A 325 8.15 27.91 4.32
N SER A 326 7.59 26.84 3.78
CA SER A 326 7.35 26.72 2.34
C SER A 326 6.31 27.74 1.85
N ASN A 327 6.49 28.22 0.61
CA ASN A 327 5.60 29.20 -0.04
C ASN A 327 5.53 28.96 -1.55
N TYR A 328 5.01 27.79 -1.95
CA TYR A 328 4.94 27.39 -3.35
C TYR A 328 3.73 26.48 -3.60
N THR A 329 3.36 26.32 -4.88
CA THR A 329 2.27 25.46 -5.33
C THR A 329 2.82 24.26 -6.08
N CYS A 330 2.49 23.04 -5.63
CA CYS A 330 2.70 21.80 -6.37
C CYS A 330 1.55 21.62 -7.39
N ARG A 331 1.86 21.78 -8.68
CA ARG A 331 0.89 21.73 -9.79
C ARG A 331 0.68 20.30 -10.32
N GLN A 332 0.37 19.36 -9.43
CA GLN A 332 0.24 17.94 -9.76
C GLN A 332 -0.87 17.64 -10.79
N GLN A 333 -1.93 18.45 -10.85
CA GLN A 333 -2.97 18.32 -11.88
C GLN A 333 -2.43 18.43 -13.30
N GLU A 334 -1.40 19.24 -13.53
CA GLU A 334 -0.82 19.46 -14.86
C GLU A 334 -0.07 18.20 -15.35
N LEU A 335 0.34 17.33 -14.42
CA LEU A 335 1.06 16.10 -14.69
C LEU A 335 0.11 14.89 -14.82
N MET A 336 -0.85 14.76 -13.89
CA MET A 336 -1.67 13.54 -13.74
C MET A 336 -3.14 13.72 -14.19
N GLY A 337 -3.56 14.95 -14.43
CA GLY A 337 -4.93 15.30 -14.81
C GLY A 337 -5.91 15.40 -13.62
N PRO A 338 -7.02 16.13 -13.79
CA PRO A 338 -7.99 16.42 -12.72
C PRO A 338 -8.79 15.18 -12.25
N ASP A 339 -8.82 14.11 -13.06
CA ASP A 339 -9.50 12.86 -12.70
C ASP A 339 -8.72 12.03 -11.66
N GLN A 340 -7.41 12.23 -11.54
CA GLN A 340 -6.54 11.53 -10.58
C GLN A 340 -6.15 12.41 -9.39
N ILE A 341 -5.92 13.71 -9.64
CA ILE A 341 -5.59 14.69 -8.61
C ILE A 341 -6.67 15.77 -8.64
N PRO A 342 -7.68 15.72 -7.74
CA PRO A 342 -8.79 16.65 -7.78
C PRO A 342 -8.38 18.12 -7.63
N TYR A 343 -7.37 18.42 -6.82
CA TYR A 343 -6.84 19.78 -6.59
C TYR A 343 -5.33 19.79 -6.40
N ASN A 344 -4.68 20.87 -6.83
CA ASN A 344 -3.26 21.13 -6.55
C ASN A 344 -3.01 21.37 -5.05
N ILE A 345 -1.75 21.31 -4.62
CA ILE A 345 -1.35 21.58 -3.24
C ILE A 345 -0.63 22.91 -3.22
N ARG A 346 -1.09 23.87 -2.40
CA ARG A 346 -0.37 25.12 -2.15
C ARG A 346 0.08 25.19 -0.70
N TYR A 347 1.37 25.39 -0.46
CA TYR A 347 1.90 25.62 0.88
C TYR A 347 1.90 27.12 1.18
N ASP A 348 1.11 27.53 2.16
CA ASP A 348 0.99 28.92 2.59
C ASP A 348 1.67 29.12 3.95
N GLN A 349 2.53 30.14 4.07
CA GLN A 349 3.31 30.38 5.29
C GLN A 349 2.44 30.66 6.52
N ASP A 350 1.26 31.25 6.32
CA ASP A 350 0.30 31.57 7.38
C ASP A 350 -0.28 30.32 8.08
N ASN A 351 -0.20 29.17 7.41
CA ASN A 351 -0.63 27.89 7.96
C ASN A 351 0.43 27.24 8.88
N VAL A 352 1.59 27.88 9.04
CA VAL A 352 2.70 27.42 9.88
C VAL A 352 2.89 28.34 11.09
N GLN A 353 2.42 27.87 12.25
CA GLN A 353 2.36 28.69 13.47
C GLN A 353 3.12 28.05 14.62
N VAL A 354 3.90 28.84 15.35
CA VAL A 354 4.50 28.42 16.62
C VAL A 354 3.73 29.12 17.73
N SER A 355 3.17 28.35 18.65
CA SER A 355 2.46 28.89 19.80
C SER A 355 2.44 27.90 20.95
N LYS A 356 2.61 28.40 22.18
CA LYS A 356 2.47 27.60 23.41
C LYS A 356 3.35 26.35 23.44
N GLY A 357 4.58 26.44 22.94
CA GLY A 357 5.50 25.29 22.96
C GLY A 357 5.33 24.33 21.79
N VAL A 358 4.55 24.66 20.76
CA VAL A 358 4.17 23.72 19.68
C VAL A 358 4.27 24.41 18.31
N LEU A 359 4.85 23.72 17.34
CA LEU A 359 4.73 24.06 15.92
C LEU A 359 3.49 23.36 15.33
N THR A 360 2.60 24.12 14.71
CA THR A 360 1.36 23.63 14.11
C THR A 360 1.41 23.82 12.60
N LEU A 361 1.14 22.74 11.85
CA LEU A 361 0.93 22.72 10.41
C LEU A 361 -0.55 22.51 10.13
N THR A 362 -1.22 23.56 9.64
CA THR A 362 -2.67 23.60 9.48
C THR A 362 -3.07 23.36 8.02
N VAL A 363 -4.07 22.51 7.78
CA VAL A 363 -4.85 22.55 6.54
C VAL A 363 -6.20 23.19 6.88
N PRO A 364 -6.44 24.46 6.48
CA PRO A 364 -7.69 25.15 6.81
C PRO A 364 -8.92 24.39 6.31
N GLY A 365 -9.99 24.38 7.11
CA GLY A 365 -11.27 23.82 6.68
C GLY A 365 -12.07 24.79 5.80
N ARG A 366 -13.11 24.29 5.13
CA ARG A 366 -14.06 25.10 4.33
C ARG A 366 -13.40 25.92 3.22
N GLN A 367 -12.31 25.41 2.65
CA GLN A 367 -11.72 25.95 1.44
C GLN A 367 -12.66 25.68 0.26
N ASP A 368 -12.56 26.51 -0.78
CA ASP A 368 -13.29 26.37 -2.04
C ASP A 368 -12.25 26.37 -3.18
N PRO A 369 -11.54 25.25 -3.40
CA PRO A 369 -10.44 25.18 -4.37
C PRO A 369 -10.93 25.41 -5.81
N ASP A 370 -12.20 25.16 -6.11
CA ASP A 370 -12.80 25.43 -7.43
C ASP A 370 -12.78 26.94 -7.79
N LYS A 371 -12.68 27.82 -6.78
CA LYS A 371 -12.55 29.27 -6.96
C LYS A 371 -11.11 29.78 -6.82
N ASP A 372 -10.18 28.91 -6.48
CA ASP A 372 -8.77 29.26 -6.39
C ASP A 372 -8.17 29.32 -7.82
N PRO A 373 -7.38 30.36 -8.16
CA PRO A 373 -6.81 30.50 -9.51
C PRO A 373 -5.89 29.34 -9.90
N ASP A 374 -5.30 28.64 -8.92
CA ASP A 374 -4.46 27.48 -9.13
C ASP A 374 -5.21 26.16 -8.93
N GLN A 375 -6.53 26.19 -8.69
CA GLN A 375 -7.33 25.04 -8.26
C GLN A 375 -6.66 24.28 -7.11
N ALA A 376 -6.11 25.03 -6.14
CA ALA A 376 -5.25 24.50 -5.09
C ALA A 376 -5.91 24.49 -3.71
N VAL A 377 -5.57 23.48 -2.92
CA VAL A 377 -5.85 23.43 -1.49
C VAL A 377 -4.67 24.05 -0.73
N SER A 378 -4.97 25.03 0.11
CA SER A 378 -4.04 25.66 1.05
C SER A 378 -3.65 24.66 2.16
N CYS A 379 -2.35 24.46 2.30
CA CYS A 379 -1.70 23.45 3.13
C CYS A 379 -0.50 24.07 3.88
N ALA A 380 0.22 23.26 4.66
CA ALA A 380 1.36 23.71 5.46
C ALA A 380 2.57 22.81 5.31
N GLU A 381 3.75 23.40 5.14
CA GLU A 381 5.02 22.67 5.08
C GLU A 381 6.16 23.49 5.70
N VAL A 382 7.06 22.76 6.37
CA VAL A 382 8.32 23.26 6.89
C VAL A 382 9.45 22.36 6.38
N THR A 383 10.55 22.99 5.98
CA THR A 383 11.78 22.29 5.56
C THR A 383 12.96 22.71 6.43
N THR A 384 14.02 21.89 6.46
CA THR A 384 15.31 22.35 6.98
C THR A 384 15.89 23.44 6.07
N ALA A 385 16.55 24.44 6.68
CA ALA A 385 17.36 25.39 5.93
C ALA A 385 18.62 24.72 5.34
N GLU A 386 19.14 23.68 6.00
CA GLU A 386 20.18 22.81 5.44
C GLU A 386 19.58 21.96 4.30
N GLN A 387 20.24 22.00 3.15
CA GLN A 387 19.81 21.32 1.92
C GLN A 387 20.75 20.15 1.56
N ASN A 388 21.89 20.02 2.24
CA ASN A 388 22.91 19.02 1.97
C ASN A 388 22.96 17.91 3.03
N ILE A 389 21.81 17.45 3.51
CA ILE A 389 21.75 16.34 4.48
C ILE A 389 21.88 15.02 3.72
N LEU A 390 22.95 14.27 3.97
CA LEU A 390 23.13 12.91 3.46
C LEU A 390 23.37 11.95 4.63
N TYR A 391 22.42 11.05 4.82
CA TYR A 391 22.28 10.16 5.99
C TYR A 391 22.00 10.92 7.29
N ALA A 392 20.99 10.45 8.02
CA ALA A 392 20.52 11.13 9.22
C ALA A 392 19.81 10.15 10.16
N SER A 393 19.75 10.52 11.43
CA SER A 393 18.90 9.84 12.41
C SER A 393 17.99 10.91 13.02
N VAL A 394 16.76 11.02 12.49
CA VAL A 394 15.83 12.12 12.74
C VAL A 394 14.70 11.65 13.63
N ARG A 395 14.48 12.34 14.75
CA ARG A 395 13.34 12.11 15.66
C ARG A 395 12.39 13.29 15.54
N THR A 396 11.12 12.98 15.35
CA THR A 396 10.04 13.95 15.35
C THR A 396 9.08 13.60 16.48
N ASN A 397 8.88 14.51 17.43
CA ASN A 397 7.84 14.38 18.45
C ASN A 397 6.57 15.08 17.96
N ALA A 398 5.51 14.33 17.72
CA ALA A 398 4.30 14.86 17.09
C ALA A 398 3.00 14.30 17.67
N ILE A 399 1.93 15.09 17.54
CA ILE A 399 0.54 14.71 17.74
C ILE A 399 -0.13 14.80 16.36
N PHE A 400 -0.70 13.70 15.89
CA PHE A 400 -1.38 13.62 14.60
C PHE A 400 -2.88 13.84 14.78
N SER A 401 -3.48 14.78 14.06
CA SER A 401 -4.95 14.87 13.95
C SER A 401 -5.58 13.58 13.38
N GLN A 402 -6.77 13.23 13.87
CA GLN A 402 -7.62 12.19 13.28
C GLN A 402 -8.76 12.77 12.45
N VAL A 403 -8.80 14.09 12.24
CA VAL A 403 -9.83 14.66 11.37
C VAL A 403 -9.56 14.21 9.93
N PRO A 404 -10.52 13.52 9.29
CA PRO A 404 -10.35 12.96 7.95
C PRO A 404 -10.04 14.03 6.89
N GLY A 405 -9.18 13.66 5.94
CA GLY A 405 -9.00 14.38 4.68
C GLY A 405 -7.62 14.99 4.44
N THR A 406 -6.59 14.59 5.19
CA THR A 406 -5.22 15.08 5.02
C THR A 406 -4.18 13.96 5.12
N CYS A 407 -2.98 14.23 4.60
CA CYS A 407 -1.77 13.45 4.85
C CYS A 407 -0.81 14.25 5.74
N HIS A 408 -0.28 13.61 6.78
CA HIS A 408 0.83 14.13 7.58
C HIS A 408 2.13 13.48 7.10
N GLY A 409 3.04 14.26 6.53
CA GLY A 409 4.33 13.76 6.03
C GLY A 409 5.49 14.15 6.94
N LEU A 410 6.36 13.17 7.25
CA LEU A 410 7.66 13.34 7.90
C LEU A 410 8.71 12.65 7.03
N PHE A 411 9.50 13.39 6.25
CA PHE A 411 10.22 12.77 5.14
C PHE A 411 11.52 13.47 4.76
N PHE A 412 12.36 12.74 4.03
CA PHE A 412 13.49 13.27 3.29
C PHE A 412 13.08 13.39 1.82
N TYR A 413 13.42 14.51 1.16
CA TYR A 413 13.09 14.69 -0.25
C TYR A 413 14.19 15.42 -1.01
N LYS A 414 14.71 14.76 -2.05
CA LYS A 414 15.57 15.40 -3.07
C LYS A 414 14.93 15.38 -4.47
N SER A 415 14.13 14.37 -4.75
CA SER A 415 13.40 14.10 -6.00
C SER A 415 12.54 12.84 -5.81
N ASP A 416 11.60 12.57 -6.71
CA ASP A 416 10.76 11.35 -6.71
C ASP A 416 11.53 10.02 -6.71
N CYS A 417 12.82 10.02 -7.07
CA CYS A 417 13.69 8.83 -7.01
C CYS A 417 14.66 8.84 -5.82
N GLN A 418 14.57 9.82 -4.92
CA GLN A 418 15.45 10.02 -3.78
C GLN A 418 14.63 10.59 -2.61
N GLU A 419 13.83 9.73 -2.01
CA GLU A 419 12.81 10.11 -1.02
C GLU A 419 12.60 8.99 0.02
N ILE A 420 12.34 9.39 1.26
CA ILE A 420 12.05 8.51 2.39
C ILE A 420 10.86 9.07 3.16
N ASP A 421 9.81 8.28 3.37
CA ASP A 421 8.56 8.79 3.92
C ASP A 421 8.11 8.06 5.18
N ILE A 422 7.66 8.85 6.16
CA ILE A 422 6.60 8.47 7.08
C ILE A 422 5.36 9.29 6.71
N GLU A 423 4.28 8.62 6.32
CA GLU A 423 3.01 9.28 6.01
C GLU A 423 1.87 8.73 6.85
N TYR A 424 1.01 9.61 7.35
CA TYR A 424 -0.21 9.23 8.04
C TYR A 424 -1.42 9.87 7.38
N LEU A 425 -2.28 9.03 6.81
CA LEU A 425 -3.51 9.44 6.15
C LEU A 425 -4.63 9.48 7.18
N THR A 426 -5.25 10.63 7.37
CA THR A 426 -6.24 10.83 8.44
C THR A 426 -7.63 10.29 8.09
N ASP A 427 -7.88 9.98 6.82
CA ASP A 427 -9.15 9.41 6.36
C ASP A 427 -9.01 7.93 5.99
N SER A 428 -9.64 7.05 6.77
CA SER A 428 -9.75 5.61 6.50
C SER A 428 -10.38 5.23 5.15
N SER A 429 -11.06 6.19 4.50
CA SER A 429 -11.69 6.07 3.19
C SER A 429 -10.88 6.69 2.04
N SER A 430 -9.74 7.33 2.34
CA SER A 430 -8.81 7.83 1.33
C SER A 430 -8.47 6.73 0.34
N LEU A 431 -8.48 7.06 -0.95
CA LEU A 431 -8.09 6.12 -2.01
C LEU A 431 -6.61 5.74 -1.92
N SER A 432 -5.84 6.54 -1.18
CA SER A 432 -4.42 6.31 -0.88
C SER A 432 -4.18 5.28 0.24
N ILE A 433 -5.22 4.79 0.95
CA ILE A 433 -5.08 3.68 1.92
C ILE A 433 -5.22 2.31 1.24
N VAL A 434 -4.23 1.42 1.45
CA VAL A 434 -4.19 0.05 0.91
C VAL A 434 -3.99 -0.94 2.06
N GLY A 435 -4.88 -1.93 2.19
CA GLY A 435 -4.86 -2.95 3.25
C GLY A 435 -6.20 -3.10 3.99
N PRO A 436 -6.31 -3.99 4.99
CA PRO A 436 -7.53 -4.16 5.79
C PRO A 436 -7.95 -2.83 6.43
N ARG A 437 -9.24 -2.49 6.33
CA ARG A 437 -9.84 -1.20 6.78
C ARG A 437 -9.90 -1.03 8.31
N GLN A 438 -8.89 -1.45 9.07
CA GLN A 438 -8.83 -1.24 10.52
C GLN A 438 -7.69 -0.28 10.87
N ALA A 439 -8.10 0.90 11.34
CA ALA A 439 -7.28 2.05 11.72
C ALA A 439 -6.50 2.68 10.55
N ASN A 440 -6.38 4.01 10.58
CA ASN A 440 -5.57 4.77 9.64
C ASN A 440 -4.09 4.31 9.77
N PRO A 441 -3.52 3.64 8.75
CA PRO A 441 -2.16 3.13 8.86
C PRO A 441 -1.14 4.26 8.74
N ILE A 442 0.03 4.04 9.34
CA ILE A 442 1.25 4.78 9.00
C ILE A 442 1.94 4.05 7.87
N TRP A 443 2.28 4.80 6.83
CA TRP A 443 3.04 4.36 5.68
C TRP A 443 4.52 4.65 5.85
N TYR A 444 5.33 3.68 5.44
CA TYR A 444 6.78 3.78 5.40
C TYR A 444 7.24 3.51 3.98
N THR A 445 7.98 4.45 3.39
CA THR A 445 8.41 4.33 1.99
C THR A 445 9.88 4.72 1.84
N ASN A 446 10.58 3.97 0.99
CA ASN A 446 11.72 4.46 0.23
C ASN A 446 11.28 4.47 -1.25
N GLN A 447 11.20 5.64 -1.88
CA GLN A 447 10.82 5.70 -3.30
C GLN A 447 11.86 4.99 -4.18
N ALA A 448 11.43 4.51 -5.34
CA ALA A 448 12.31 3.74 -6.22
C ALA A 448 13.48 4.61 -6.71
N VAL A 449 14.71 4.21 -6.36
CA VAL A 449 15.93 4.89 -6.84
C VAL A 449 16.10 4.76 -8.35
N ASP A 450 15.66 3.64 -8.90
CA ASP A 450 15.50 3.43 -10.33
C ASP A 450 14.15 2.75 -10.58
N PRO A 451 13.09 3.53 -10.83
CA PRO A 451 11.73 3.03 -11.05
C PRO A 451 11.62 2.05 -12.22
N LYS A 452 12.56 2.07 -13.18
CA LYS A 452 12.57 1.13 -14.30
C LYS A 452 13.02 -0.27 -13.88
N SER A 453 13.83 -0.36 -12.83
CA SER A 453 14.41 -1.62 -12.36
C SER A 453 13.59 -2.28 -11.25
N ARG A 454 12.96 -1.49 -10.38
CA ARG A 454 12.20 -1.98 -9.22
C ARG A 454 11.21 -0.93 -8.72
N PRO A 455 10.07 -1.37 -8.16
CA PRO A 455 9.15 -0.47 -7.48
C PRO A 455 9.76 0.08 -6.19
N ALA A 456 9.08 1.07 -5.61
CA ALA A 456 9.38 1.61 -4.29
C ALA A 456 9.35 0.50 -3.23
N THR A 457 10.14 0.66 -2.16
CA THR A 457 10.10 -0.25 -1.02
C THR A 457 9.13 0.34 -0.01
N ARG A 458 7.99 -0.31 0.20
CA ARG A 458 6.88 0.23 0.99
C ARG A 458 6.38 -0.81 2.00
N ALA A 459 5.93 -0.33 3.15
CA ALA A 459 5.19 -1.12 4.13
C ALA A 459 4.29 -0.22 4.97
N THR A 460 3.35 -0.82 5.70
CA THR A 460 2.50 -0.12 6.65
C THR A 460 2.71 -0.62 8.08
N GLY A 461 2.30 0.19 9.04
CA GLY A 461 2.22 -0.17 10.45
C GLY A 461 1.09 0.58 11.16
N PRO A 462 0.66 0.11 12.34
CA PRO A 462 -0.40 0.79 13.08
C PRO A 462 0.08 2.14 13.61
N ALA A 463 -0.78 3.16 13.50
CA ALA A 463 -0.60 4.37 14.29
C ALA A 463 -0.85 4.08 15.78
N PRO A 464 -0.18 4.79 16.71
CA PRO A 464 -0.56 4.74 18.12
C PRO A 464 -2.04 5.08 18.30
N SER A 465 -2.75 4.32 19.13
CA SER A 465 -4.21 4.51 19.32
C SER A 465 -4.59 5.89 19.86
N ASP A 466 -3.65 6.54 20.55
CA ASP A 466 -3.75 7.85 21.17
C ASP A 466 -2.91 8.91 20.44
N CYS A 467 -2.53 8.68 19.17
CA CYS A 467 -1.72 9.59 18.36
C CYS A 467 -2.31 11.01 18.22
N ALA A 468 -3.62 11.18 18.43
CA ALA A 468 -4.33 12.47 18.41
C ALA A 468 -4.45 13.15 19.78
N ALA A 469 -4.05 12.48 20.85
CA ALA A 469 -4.16 12.97 22.22
C ALA A 469 -2.81 13.06 22.94
N GLN A 470 -1.81 12.31 22.50
CA GLN A 470 -0.48 12.23 23.11
C GLN A 470 0.61 12.49 22.08
N VAL A 471 1.75 12.99 22.59
CA VAL A 471 2.98 13.13 21.80
C VAL A 471 3.62 11.75 21.66
N HIS A 472 3.90 11.35 20.41
CA HIS A 472 4.70 10.15 20.11
C HIS A 472 5.97 10.54 19.36
N GLU A 473 7.02 9.74 19.53
CA GLU A 473 8.26 9.88 18.77
C GLU A 473 8.15 9.07 17.48
N TYR A 474 8.33 9.72 16.33
CA TYR A 474 8.48 9.12 15.01
C TYR A 474 9.93 9.28 14.56
N ARG A 475 10.64 8.18 14.35
CA ARG A 475 12.09 8.21 14.05
C ARG A 475 12.43 7.51 12.74
N ILE A 476 13.29 8.15 11.95
CA ILE A 476 13.94 7.59 10.76
C ILE A 476 15.44 7.53 10.99
N ASP A 477 15.99 6.32 10.94
CA ASP A 477 17.43 6.05 10.90
C ASP A 477 17.83 5.73 9.45
N TRP A 478 18.44 6.70 8.77
CA TRP A 478 18.91 6.61 7.38
C TRP A 478 20.43 6.54 7.33
N THR A 479 20.93 5.46 6.75
CA THR A 479 22.36 5.18 6.52
C THR A 479 22.58 4.83 5.06
N SER A 480 23.83 4.63 4.64
CA SER A 480 24.13 4.15 3.27
C SER A 480 23.64 2.73 2.97
N GLN A 481 23.27 1.96 4.00
CA GLN A 481 22.91 0.55 3.85
C GLN A 481 21.43 0.28 4.08
N TYR A 482 20.75 1.14 4.82
CA TYR A 482 19.35 0.95 5.17
C TYR A 482 18.68 2.23 5.62
N THR A 483 17.36 2.24 5.50
CA THR A 483 16.44 3.09 6.26
C THR A 483 15.72 2.24 7.30
N ALA A 484 15.59 2.71 8.54
CA ALA A 484 14.79 2.05 9.58
C ALA A 484 13.85 3.04 10.26
N PHE A 485 12.62 2.59 10.51
CA PHE A 485 11.53 3.42 11.00
C PHE A 485 11.11 2.94 12.39
N TYR A 486 10.90 3.87 13.32
CA TYR A 486 10.53 3.56 14.70
C TYR A 486 9.39 4.46 15.17
N ILE A 487 8.58 3.91 16.06
CA ILE A 487 7.59 4.66 16.85
C ILE A 487 7.85 4.38 18.33
N ASP A 488 8.05 5.44 19.12
CA ASP A 488 8.38 5.38 20.55
C ASP A 488 9.58 4.46 20.86
N GLY A 489 10.56 4.45 19.96
CA GLY A 489 11.74 3.59 20.01
C GLY A 489 11.52 2.13 19.58
N ASN A 490 10.29 1.72 19.26
CA ASN A 490 9.99 0.38 18.75
C ASN A 490 10.17 0.33 17.23
N LEU A 491 10.98 -0.60 16.73
CA LEU A 491 11.20 -0.80 15.30
C LEU A 491 9.89 -1.21 14.62
N GLN A 492 9.51 -0.44 13.61
CA GLN A 492 8.35 -0.71 12.76
C GLN A 492 8.77 -1.42 11.49
N GLN A 493 9.72 -0.82 10.75
CA GLN A 493 10.17 -1.31 9.45
C GLN A 493 11.66 -1.08 9.24
N ARG A 494 12.31 -1.91 8.42
CA ARG A 494 13.71 -1.72 8.01
C ARG A 494 13.91 -2.09 6.55
N PHE A 495 14.30 -1.12 5.74
CA PHE A 495 14.46 -1.25 4.29
C PHE A 495 15.94 -1.21 3.90
N PRO A 496 16.51 -2.33 3.41
CA PRO A 496 17.85 -2.34 2.82
C PRO A 496 17.85 -2.00 1.32
N LEU A 497 16.68 -1.79 0.72
CA LEU A 497 16.50 -1.50 -0.70
C LEU A 497 16.02 -0.06 -0.90
N ASN A 498 16.27 0.48 -2.09
CA ASN A 498 15.89 1.84 -2.48
C ASN A 498 16.37 2.93 -1.53
N VAL A 499 17.45 2.68 -0.80
CA VAL A 499 18.02 3.64 0.15
C VAL A 499 18.52 4.85 -0.64
N PRO A 500 18.00 6.07 -0.39
CA PRO A 500 18.49 7.25 -1.09
C PRO A 500 19.98 7.48 -0.80
N SER A 501 20.67 7.98 -1.82
CA SER A 501 22.12 8.18 -1.80
C SER A 501 22.53 9.61 -2.16
N GLN A 502 21.56 10.48 -2.47
CA GLN A 502 21.80 11.88 -2.75
C GLN A 502 21.44 12.75 -1.54
N PRO A 503 22.16 13.88 -1.32
CA PRO A 503 21.83 14.82 -0.27
C PRO A 503 20.58 15.62 -0.61
N GLY A 504 19.86 16.09 0.41
CA GLY A 504 18.64 16.90 0.29
C GLY A 504 18.18 17.46 1.64
N PRO A 505 17.11 18.28 1.67
CA PRO A 505 16.49 18.75 2.91
C PRO A 505 15.65 17.66 3.59
N TRP A 506 15.35 17.92 4.87
CA TRP A 506 14.29 17.23 5.59
C TRP A 506 13.00 18.06 5.56
N VAL A 507 11.86 17.39 5.47
CA VAL A 507 10.56 18.02 5.23
C VAL A 507 9.51 17.49 6.20
N TRP A 508 8.64 18.40 6.64
CA TRP A 508 7.46 18.12 7.44
C TRP A 508 6.26 18.86 6.85
N ASN A 509 5.19 18.16 6.53
CA ASN A 509 4.00 18.80 5.98
C ASN A 509 2.68 18.23 6.51
N ASN A 510 1.63 19.00 6.30
CA ASN A 510 0.24 18.58 6.41
C ASN A 510 -0.47 19.09 5.16
N TRP A 511 -0.97 18.17 4.33
CA TRP A 511 -1.49 18.51 3.01
C TRP A 511 -2.75 17.73 2.64
N ALA A 512 -3.49 18.25 1.65
CA ALA A 512 -4.65 17.64 1.05
C ALA A 512 -4.75 18.03 -0.43
N ASN A 513 -5.32 17.16 -1.26
CA ASN A 513 -5.47 17.37 -2.70
C ASN A 513 -6.88 17.04 -3.21
N GLY A 514 -7.86 16.88 -2.31
CA GLY A 514 -9.26 16.62 -2.68
C GLY A 514 -9.61 15.17 -3.01
N ASP A 515 -8.70 14.20 -2.83
CA ASP A 515 -9.05 12.78 -2.81
C ASP A 515 -10.24 12.53 -1.84
N LYS A 516 -11.13 11.56 -2.15
CA LYS A 516 -12.43 11.39 -1.46
C LYS A 516 -12.22 11.34 0.07
N GLY A 517 -12.63 12.41 0.75
CA GLY A 517 -12.42 12.57 2.20
C GLY A 517 -12.27 13.98 2.79
N ALA A 518 -12.36 15.07 2.01
CA ALA A 518 -12.17 16.42 2.56
C ALA A 518 -13.25 16.78 3.62
N TYR A 519 -13.01 17.53 4.71
CA TYR A 519 -12.18 18.73 4.88
C TYR A 519 -11.83 18.94 6.37
N PHE A 520 -10.54 19.15 6.69
CA PHE A 520 -9.92 19.73 7.92
C PHE A 520 -8.94 18.78 8.61
N SER A 521 -7.74 19.24 8.99
CA SER A 521 -6.89 18.57 9.99
C SER A 521 -5.70 19.46 10.42
N ASN A 522 -5.17 19.20 11.63
CA ASN A 522 -3.98 19.87 12.17
C ASN A 522 -2.90 18.84 12.55
N LEU A 523 -1.65 19.08 12.16
CA LEU A 523 -0.48 18.34 12.64
C LEU A 523 0.29 19.20 13.64
N PHE A 524 0.57 18.66 14.84
CA PHE A 524 1.27 19.40 15.91
C PHE A 524 2.63 18.74 16.22
N PHE A 525 3.68 19.54 16.40
CA PHE A 525 5.01 19.11 16.84
C PHE A 525 5.33 19.69 18.20
N ALA A 526 5.77 18.83 19.13
CA ALA A 526 6.01 19.18 20.53
C ALA A 526 7.50 19.17 20.91
#